data_AF-A0A3N4ZXJ8-F1
#
_entry.id   AF-A0A3N4ZXJ8-F1
#
_cell.length_a   1.000
_cell.length_b   1.000
_cell.length_c   1.000
_cell.angle_alpha   90.00
_cell.angle_beta   90.00
_cell.angle_gamma   90.00
#
_symmetry.space_group_name_H-M   'P 1'
#
loop_
_entity.id
_entity.type
_entity.pdbx_description
1 polymer ?
#
loop_
_entity_poly.entity_id
_entity_poly.type
_entity_poly.pdbx_seq_one_letter_code
_entity_poly.pdbx_strand_id
1 'polypeptide(L)'
;MSEEGPAFPVVMRGYDRAQVDQRIHALESALAEARHEVEALDARTLKIAGELAEAQRLLRENERPTYAGLGSRVEQLLRSAEEQAFDVVRRANTDAQRILDRARANAGALTERAEQEAAALLADARREVEQLSTHARAQADTAMTNARHRAEELVASAEREAGRVTAAVTAETSERRAGLERELGLLRALTERETTELRTRTETETTELRARTETETTELRARTEQAAADTHAAAVEQTRTMLGDAQERAEQAERRLAAALERAERLRVETDDEVRARLDAAHGEVEQLLADARTDAARIRAEAVDEAEQARTTAQRQVEELSRQRESIAGYVEDLRGLLAAREEGSPPAPEDSSADQPPAEGPGRPPGSPGARPGKGRPSGARPVGGPPPPPPA
;
A
#
# COMPACT_ATOMS: atom_id res chain seq x y z
N MET A 1 -30.19 -7.22 -216.58
CA MET A 1 -29.60 -7.44 -217.92
C MET A 1 -28.97 -8.83 -217.94
N SER A 2 -29.83 -9.85 -218.02
CA SER A 2 -29.45 -11.23 -218.34
C SER A 2 -30.45 -11.70 -219.40
N GLU A 3 -29.99 -12.52 -220.32
CA GLU A 3 -30.54 -12.77 -221.66
C GLU A 3 -32.04 -13.14 -221.68
N GLU A 4 -32.84 -12.38 -222.45
CA GLU A 4 -34.21 -12.75 -222.81
C GLU A 4 -34.21 -13.63 -224.06
N GLY A 5 -34.07 -14.94 -223.87
CA GLY A 5 -34.36 -15.93 -224.92
C GLY A 5 -35.85 -15.93 -225.32
N PRO A 6 -36.20 -16.37 -226.55
CA PRO A 6 -37.58 -16.34 -227.03
C PRO A 6 -38.49 -17.22 -226.18
N ALA A 7 -39.40 -16.58 -225.44
CA ALA A 7 -40.20 -17.23 -224.39
C ALA A 7 -41.21 -18.29 -224.86
N PHE A 8 -41.50 -18.36 -226.17
CA PHE A 8 -42.49 -19.27 -226.75
C PHE A 8 -42.06 -19.76 -228.15
N PRO A 9 -42.13 -21.08 -228.44
CA PRO A 9 -41.99 -21.60 -229.80
C PRO A 9 -43.24 -21.29 -230.64
N VAL A 10 -43.04 -21.12 -231.95
CA VAL A 10 -44.11 -20.75 -232.91
C VAL A 10 -44.36 -21.90 -233.88
N VAL A 11 -45.63 -22.27 -234.03
CA VAL A 11 -46.13 -23.27 -234.99
C VAL A 11 -46.77 -22.53 -236.19
N MET A 12 -46.97 -23.22 -237.32
CA MET A 12 -47.60 -22.68 -238.54
C MET A 12 -48.94 -21.96 -238.24
N ARG A 13 -48.88 -20.63 -238.07
CA ARG A 13 -49.98 -19.69 -237.74
C ARG A 13 -50.43 -19.62 -236.26
N GLY A 14 -49.60 -19.97 -235.27
CA GLY A 14 -49.91 -19.70 -233.86
C GLY A 14 -48.83 -20.13 -232.84
N TYR A 15 -48.96 -19.67 -231.60
CA TYR A 15 -48.20 -20.18 -230.45
C TYR A 15 -48.78 -21.51 -229.95
N ASP A 16 -47.97 -22.35 -229.28
CA ASP A 16 -48.48 -23.53 -228.58
C ASP A 16 -49.30 -23.11 -227.35
N ARG A 17 -50.62 -23.29 -227.43
CA ARG A 17 -51.57 -22.92 -226.40
C ARG A 17 -51.30 -23.62 -225.06
N ALA A 18 -50.84 -24.88 -225.04
CA ALA A 18 -50.62 -25.58 -223.79
C ALA A 18 -49.44 -24.98 -223.00
N GLN A 19 -48.35 -24.62 -223.68
CA GLN A 19 -47.21 -23.94 -223.07
C GLN A 19 -47.53 -22.49 -222.70
N VAL A 20 -48.33 -21.79 -223.52
CA VAL A 20 -48.80 -20.44 -223.20
C VAL A 20 -49.67 -20.44 -221.95
N ASP A 21 -50.68 -21.31 -221.87
CA ASP A 21 -51.56 -21.43 -220.70
C ASP A 21 -50.75 -21.80 -219.44
N GLN A 22 -49.79 -22.74 -219.54
CA GLN A 22 -48.91 -23.12 -218.42
C GLN A 22 -47.97 -21.98 -217.97
N ARG A 23 -47.44 -21.18 -218.92
CA ARG A 23 -46.57 -20.04 -218.60
C ARG A 23 -47.36 -18.84 -218.07
N ILE A 24 -48.59 -18.62 -218.55
CA ILE A 24 -49.54 -17.68 -217.97
C ILE A 24 -49.79 -18.06 -216.51
N HIS A 25 -50.15 -19.33 -216.23
CA HIS A 25 -50.46 -19.74 -214.86
C HIS A 25 -49.24 -19.63 -213.91
N ALA A 26 -48.03 -19.87 -214.41
CA ALA A 26 -46.78 -19.63 -213.67
C ALA A 26 -46.52 -18.12 -213.41
N LEU A 27 -46.89 -17.24 -214.34
CA LEU A 27 -46.80 -15.78 -214.17
C LEU A 27 -47.91 -15.23 -213.26
N GLU A 28 -49.12 -15.79 -213.32
CA GLU A 28 -50.22 -15.50 -212.39
C GLU A 28 -49.85 -15.90 -210.96
N SER A 29 -49.25 -17.07 -210.79
CA SER A 29 -48.73 -17.56 -209.50
C SER A 29 -47.66 -16.61 -208.96
N ALA A 30 -46.64 -16.28 -209.76
CA ALA A 30 -45.59 -15.34 -209.37
C ALA A 30 -46.12 -13.91 -209.10
N LEU A 31 -47.16 -13.47 -209.81
CA LEU A 31 -47.82 -12.18 -209.57
C LEU A 31 -48.63 -12.18 -208.27
N ALA A 32 -49.28 -13.30 -207.92
CA ALA A 32 -49.98 -13.45 -206.65
C ALA A 32 -48.98 -13.50 -205.47
N GLU A 33 -47.90 -14.25 -205.62
CA GLU A 33 -46.81 -14.38 -204.63
C GLU A 33 -46.12 -13.03 -204.38
N ALA A 34 -45.74 -12.31 -205.44
CA ALA A 34 -45.18 -10.96 -205.34
C ALA A 34 -46.16 -9.93 -204.74
N ARG A 35 -47.47 -10.04 -205.01
CA ARG A 35 -48.49 -9.18 -204.36
C ARG A 35 -48.57 -9.45 -202.86
N HIS A 36 -48.58 -10.72 -202.45
CA HIS A 36 -48.58 -11.07 -201.03
C HIS A 36 -47.28 -10.63 -200.32
N GLU A 37 -46.14 -10.67 -201.01
CA GLU A 37 -44.88 -10.17 -200.47
C GLU A 37 -44.90 -8.63 -200.30
N VAL A 38 -45.49 -7.88 -201.23
CA VAL A 38 -45.74 -6.43 -201.11
C VAL A 38 -46.68 -6.13 -199.94
N GLU A 39 -47.83 -6.81 -199.83
CA GLU A 39 -48.75 -6.64 -198.68
C GLU A 39 -48.06 -6.91 -197.35
N ALA A 40 -47.22 -7.96 -197.29
CA ALA A 40 -46.45 -8.30 -196.10
C ALA A 40 -45.32 -7.28 -195.80
N LEU A 41 -44.85 -6.50 -196.77
CA LEU A 41 -43.89 -5.41 -196.58
C LEU A 41 -44.60 -4.11 -196.16
N ASP A 42 -45.75 -3.79 -196.75
CA ASP A 42 -46.56 -2.63 -196.36
C ASP A 42 -47.07 -2.76 -194.92
N ALA A 43 -47.55 -3.95 -194.52
CA ALA A 43 -47.95 -4.23 -193.15
C ALA A 43 -46.79 -4.06 -192.13
N ARG A 44 -45.56 -4.46 -192.51
CA ARG A 44 -44.35 -4.24 -191.69
C ARG A 44 -43.98 -2.75 -191.63
N THR A 45 -44.10 -2.04 -192.74
CA THR A 45 -43.80 -0.59 -192.83
C THR A 45 -44.76 0.24 -191.99
N LEU A 46 -46.06 -0.06 -192.03
CA LEU A 46 -47.08 0.55 -191.17
C LEU A 46 -46.80 0.32 -189.67
N LYS A 47 -46.40 -0.90 -189.29
CA LYS A 47 -46.04 -1.21 -187.90
C LYS A 47 -44.84 -0.37 -187.43
N ILE A 48 -43.76 -0.34 -188.20
CA ILE A 48 -42.54 0.41 -187.87
C ILE A 48 -42.83 1.92 -187.81
N ALA A 49 -43.67 2.45 -188.69
CA ALA A 49 -44.10 3.84 -188.66
C ALA A 49 -44.89 4.19 -187.38
N GLY A 50 -45.73 3.28 -186.88
CA GLY A 50 -46.43 3.42 -185.60
C GLY A 50 -45.47 3.45 -184.40
N GLU A 51 -44.57 2.47 -184.33
CA GLU A 51 -43.55 2.38 -183.27
C GLU A 51 -42.63 3.63 -183.26
N LEU A 52 -42.26 4.14 -184.44
CA LEU A 52 -41.48 5.38 -184.59
C LEU A 52 -42.27 6.62 -184.11
N ALA A 53 -43.56 6.73 -184.44
CA ALA A 53 -44.39 7.86 -184.04
C ALA A 53 -44.62 7.91 -182.52
N GLU A 54 -44.77 6.75 -181.87
CA GLU A 54 -44.91 6.65 -180.42
C GLU A 54 -43.59 6.98 -179.69
N ALA A 55 -42.46 6.46 -180.16
CA ALA A 55 -41.13 6.85 -179.66
C ALA A 55 -40.86 8.35 -179.82
N GLN A 56 -41.25 8.95 -180.95
CA GLN A 56 -41.17 10.39 -181.17
C GLN A 56 -42.13 11.21 -180.29
N ARG A 57 -43.20 10.63 -179.73
CA ARG A 57 -44.03 11.33 -178.73
C ARG A 57 -43.31 11.36 -177.39
N LEU A 58 -42.80 10.22 -176.93
CA LEU A 58 -42.08 10.07 -175.66
C LEU A 58 -40.82 10.96 -175.59
N LEU A 59 -40.07 11.11 -176.70
CA LEU A 59 -38.94 12.05 -176.74
C LEU A 59 -39.38 13.51 -176.55
N ARG A 60 -40.44 13.94 -177.26
CA ARG A 60 -40.95 15.33 -177.20
C ARG A 60 -41.55 15.71 -175.85
N GLU A 61 -42.05 14.73 -175.09
CA GLU A 61 -42.50 14.91 -173.71
C GLU A 61 -41.31 15.11 -172.74
N ASN A 62 -40.12 14.58 -173.07
CA ASN A 62 -38.91 14.63 -172.24
C ASN A 62 -38.03 15.86 -172.55
N GLU A 63 -37.92 16.25 -173.82
CA GLU A 63 -37.02 17.32 -174.30
C GLU A 63 -37.55 18.76 -174.13
N ARG A 64 -38.73 18.97 -173.53
CA ARG A 64 -39.33 20.31 -173.31
C ARG A 64 -39.76 20.61 -171.86
N PRO A 65 -38.81 20.70 -170.90
CA PRO A 65 -39.10 21.21 -169.55
C PRO A 65 -39.33 22.74 -169.56
N THR A 66 -40.54 23.19 -169.22
CA THR A 66 -40.90 24.62 -169.24
C THR A 66 -40.38 25.37 -168.00
N TYR A 67 -39.23 26.04 -168.12
CA TYR A 67 -38.54 26.73 -167.01
C TYR A 67 -39.33 27.84 -166.29
N ALA A 68 -40.41 28.37 -166.87
CA ALA A 68 -41.30 29.33 -166.19
C ALA A 68 -41.93 28.75 -164.90
N GLY A 69 -42.10 27.43 -164.82
CA GLY A 69 -42.57 26.75 -163.61
C GLY A 69 -41.46 26.34 -162.64
N LEU A 70 -40.18 26.53 -162.98
CA LEU A 70 -39.06 26.12 -162.13
C LEU A 70 -38.72 27.15 -161.05
N GLY A 71 -38.89 28.44 -161.32
CA GLY A 71 -38.79 29.48 -160.28
C GLY A 71 -39.79 29.24 -159.16
N SER A 72 -41.07 29.10 -159.50
CA SER A 72 -42.13 28.82 -158.52
C SER A 72 -42.00 27.43 -157.88
N ARG A 73 -41.57 26.39 -158.61
CA ARG A 73 -41.35 25.05 -158.02
C ARG A 73 -40.13 24.99 -157.09
N VAL A 74 -39.05 25.73 -157.37
CA VAL A 74 -37.88 25.81 -156.47
C VAL A 74 -38.20 26.71 -155.28
N GLU A 75 -38.92 27.82 -155.45
CA GLU A 75 -39.44 28.62 -154.34
C GLU A 75 -40.40 27.80 -153.47
N GLN A 76 -41.28 26.99 -154.07
CA GLN A 76 -42.16 26.07 -153.36
C GLN A 76 -41.39 24.95 -152.64
N LEU A 77 -40.30 24.42 -153.23
CA LEU A 77 -39.48 23.39 -152.60
C LEU A 77 -38.63 23.96 -151.46
N LEU A 78 -38.05 25.16 -151.61
CA LEU A 78 -37.35 25.86 -150.54
C LEU A 78 -38.30 26.28 -149.42
N ARG A 79 -39.48 26.84 -149.75
CA ARG A 79 -40.53 27.14 -148.76
C ARG A 79 -41.01 25.88 -148.05
N SER A 80 -41.19 24.77 -148.77
CA SER A 80 -41.55 23.47 -148.17
C SER A 80 -40.41 22.91 -147.31
N ALA A 81 -39.14 23.10 -147.66
CA ALA A 81 -38.00 22.67 -146.87
C ALA A 81 -37.79 23.54 -145.62
N GLU A 82 -38.03 24.85 -145.72
CA GLU A 82 -38.04 25.79 -144.60
C GLU A 82 -39.21 25.51 -143.65
N GLU A 83 -40.41 25.27 -144.18
CA GLU A 83 -41.59 24.84 -143.43
C GLU A 83 -41.35 23.48 -142.75
N GLN A 84 -40.76 22.50 -143.46
CA GLN A 84 -40.35 21.22 -142.87
C GLN A 84 -39.27 21.37 -141.79
N ALA A 85 -38.27 22.23 -141.99
CA ALA A 85 -37.24 22.49 -141.01
C ALA A 85 -37.81 23.18 -139.77
N PHE A 86 -38.69 24.16 -139.94
CA PHE A 86 -39.43 24.79 -138.84
C PHE A 86 -40.34 23.79 -138.13
N ASP A 87 -40.99 22.88 -138.85
CA ASP A 87 -41.78 21.78 -138.28
C ASP A 87 -40.92 20.81 -137.47
N VAL A 88 -39.75 20.42 -137.98
CA VAL A 88 -38.80 19.56 -137.26
C VAL A 88 -38.25 20.24 -136.02
N VAL A 89 -37.88 21.52 -136.09
CA VAL A 89 -37.41 22.31 -134.93
C VAL A 89 -38.55 22.51 -133.92
N ARG A 90 -39.78 22.78 -134.36
CA ARG A 90 -40.96 22.90 -133.48
C ARG A 90 -41.28 21.58 -132.78
N ARG A 91 -41.22 20.45 -133.50
CA ARG A 91 -41.37 19.09 -132.94
C ARG A 91 -40.26 18.80 -131.92
N ALA A 92 -38.99 18.97 -132.31
CA ALA A 92 -37.83 18.74 -131.45
C ALA A 92 -37.86 19.58 -130.16
N ASN A 93 -38.23 20.86 -130.24
CA ASN A 93 -38.40 21.70 -129.04
C ASN A 93 -39.58 21.23 -128.17
N THR A 94 -40.70 20.81 -128.78
CA THR A 94 -41.84 20.24 -128.05
C THR A 94 -41.46 18.93 -127.34
N ASP A 95 -40.68 18.07 -128.00
CA ASP A 95 -40.24 16.79 -127.46
C ASP A 95 -39.13 16.96 -126.39
N ALA A 96 -38.21 17.90 -126.58
CA ALA A 96 -37.26 18.30 -125.54
C ALA A 96 -37.98 18.82 -124.29
N GLN A 97 -39.00 19.66 -124.46
CA GLN A 97 -39.81 20.15 -123.34
C GLN A 97 -40.57 19.00 -122.64
N ARG A 98 -41.19 18.09 -123.40
CA ARG A 98 -41.82 16.86 -122.85
C ARG A 98 -40.83 15.99 -122.06
N ILE A 99 -39.59 15.86 -122.54
CA ILE A 99 -38.53 15.12 -121.85
C ILE A 99 -38.11 15.83 -120.56
N LEU A 100 -37.94 17.16 -120.58
CA LEU A 100 -37.59 17.95 -119.40
C LEU A 100 -38.68 17.91 -118.34
N ASP A 101 -39.95 18.04 -118.71
CA ASP A 101 -41.07 18.01 -117.76
C ASP A 101 -41.30 16.60 -117.21
N ARG A 102 -41.10 15.55 -118.02
CA ARG A 102 -41.07 14.17 -117.53
C ARG A 102 -39.89 13.91 -116.60
N ALA A 103 -38.71 14.46 -116.89
CA ALA A 103 -37.53 14.33 -116.03
C ALA A 103 -37.74 15.05 -114.69
N ARG A 104 -38.34 16.24 -114.69
CA ARG A 104 -38.75 16.99 -113.49
C ARG A 104 -39.78 16.24 -112.67
N ALA A 105 -40.83 15.70 -113.29
CA ALA A 105 -41.85 14.90 -112.61
C ALA A 105 -41.26 13.62 -112.00
N ASN A 106 -40.40 12.90 -112.73
CA ASN A 106 -39.68 11.74 -112.22
C ASN A 106 -38.75 12.09 -111.05
N ALA A 107 -38.05 13.23 -111.12
CA ALA A 107 -37.16 13.70 -110.05
C ALA A 107 -37.96 14.08 -108.79
N GLY A 108 -39.07 14.82 -108.94
CA GLY A 108 -39.97 15.16 -107.84
C GLY A 108 -40.56 13.93 -107.15
N ALA A 109 -41.06 12.97 -107.93
CA ALA A 109 -41.56 11.70 -107.39
C ALA A 109 -40.46 10.87 -106.69
N LEU A 110 -39.21 10.96 -107.14
CA LEU A 110 -38.07 10.32 -106.47
C LEU A 110 -37.70 11.02 -105.16
N THR A 111 -37.70 12.36 -105.12
CA THR A 111 -37.43 13.12 -103.88
C THR A 111 -38.54 12.95 -102.86
N GLU A 112 -39.81 13.07 -103.26
CA GLU A 112 -40.96 12.84 -102.37
C GLU A 112 -40.93 11.42 -101.77
N ARG A 113 -40.59 10.41 -102.59
CA ARG A 113 -40.42 9.03 -102.12
C ARG A 113 -39.25 8.90 -101.14
N ALA A 114 -38.10 9.47 -101.45
CA ALA A 114 -36.93 9.41 -100.57
C ALA A 114 -37.17 10.14 -99.23
N GLU A 115 -37.90 11.26 -99.25
CA GLU A 115 -38.33 11.98 -98.05
C GLU A 115 -39.34 11.16 -97.21
N GLN A 116 -40.30 10.48 -97.86
CA GLN A 116 -41.23 9.57 -97.18
C GLN A 116 -40.53 8.36 -96.56
N GLU A 117 -39.60 7.72 -97.29
CA GLU A 117 -38.81 6.60 -96.80
C GLU A 117 -37.89 7.02 -95.63
N ALA A 118 -37.25 8.19 -95.73
CA ALA A 118 -36.44 8.76 -94.64
C ALA A 118 -37.29 9.15 -93.41
N ALA A 119 -38.47 9.73 -93.61
CA ALA A 119 -39.39 10.08 -92.53
C ALA A 119 -39.93 8.84 -91.80
N ALA A 120 -40.22 7.76 -92.53
CA ALA A 120 -40.60 6.48 -91.95
C ALA A 120 -39.47 5.87 -91.10
N LEU A 121 -38.25 5.79 -91.65
CA LEU A 121 -37.07 5.30 -90.93
C LEU A 121 -36.78 6.11 -89.66
N LEU A 122 -36.92 7.44 -89.71
CA LEU A 122 -36.76 8.30 -88.53
C LEU A 122 -37.89 8.14 -87.50
N ALA A 123 -39.12 7.83 -87.93
CA ALA A 123 -40.23 7.55 -87.02
C ALA A 123 -40.04 6.19 -86.31
N ASP A 124 -39.62 5.16 -87.03
CA ASP A 124 -39.39 3.83 -86.47
C ASP A 124 -38.15 3.78 -85.56
N ALA A 125 -37.04 4.42 -85.94
CA ALA A 125 -35.86 4.56 -85.07
C ALA A 125 -36.17 5.32 -83.77
N ARG A 126 -37.07 6.32 -83.80
CA ARG A 126 -37.54 7.01 -82.59
C ARG A 126 -38.37 6.08 -81.69
N ARG A 127 -39.31 5.31 -82.27
CA ARG A 127 -40.11 4.31 -81.54
C ARG A 127 -39.23 3.25 -80.88
N GLU A 128 -38.21 2.75 -81.58
CA GLU A 128 -37.26 1.77 -81.06
C GLU A 128 -36.45 2.34 -79.89
N VAL A 129 -35.92 3.58 -80.01
CA VAL A 129 -35.21 4.26 -78.93
C VAL A 129 -36.11 4.53 -77.72
N GLU A 130 -37.38 4.90 -77.92
CA GLU A 130 -38.37 5.06 -76.84
C GLU A 130 -38.69 3.73 -76.14
N GLN A 131 -38.86 2.65 -76.89
CA GLN A 131 -39.07 1.30 -76.34
C GLN A 131 -37.84 0.80 -75.57
N LEU A 132 -36.63 0.96 -76.12
CA LEU A 132 -35.39 0.59 -75.44
C LEU A 132 -35.16 1.43 -74.18
N SER A 133 -35.44 2.74 -74.23
CA SER A 133 -35.31 3.64 -73.08
C SER A 133 -36.31 3.32 -71.97
N THR A 134 -37.57 3.03 -72.31
CA THR A 134 -38.59 2.62 -71.32
C THR A 134 -38.31 1.25 -70.73
N HIS A 135 -37.84 0.27 -71.53
CA HIS A 135 -37.42 -1.03 -71.06
C HIS A 135 -36.21 -0.94 -70.10
N ALA A 136 -35.17 -0.21 -70.48
CA ALA A 136 -33.97 -0.02 -69.66
C ALA A 136 -34.27 0.70 -68.33
N ARG A 137 -35.18 1.68 -68.33
CA ARG A 137 -35.68 2.32 -67.11
C ARG A 137 -36.41 1.33 -66.20
N ALA A 138 -37.39 0.59 -66.73
CA ALA A 138 -38.12 -0.41 -65.95
C ALA A 138 -37.21 -1.51 -65.36
N GLN A 139 -36.17 -1.94 -66.10
CA GLN A 139 -35.14 -2.84 -65.60
C GLN A 139 -34.33 -2.20 -64.46
N ALA A 140 -33.88 -0.95 -64.62
CA ALA A 140 -33.14 -0.23 -63.59
C ALA A 140 -33.96 0.00 -62.32
N ASP A 141 -35.23 0.42 -62.44
CA ASP A 141 -36.15 0.63 -61.31
C ASP A 141 -36.40 -0.68 -60.55
N THR A 142 -36.58 -1.79 -61.28
CA THR A 142 -36.71 -3.14 -60.71
C THR A 142 -35.44 -3.57 -59.98
N ALA A 143 -34.26 -3.37 -60.59
CA ALA A 143 -32.98 -3.69 -59.98
C ALA A 143 -32.71 -2.86 -58.71
N MET A 144 -33.01 -1.57 -58.74
CA MET A 144 -32.88 -0.66 -57.60
C MET A 144 -33.84 -1.04 -56.46
N THR A 145 -35.09 -1.39 -56.77
CA THR A 145 -36.08 -1.86 -55.79
C THR A 145 -35.62 -3.16 -55.12
N ASN A 146 -35.16 -4.13 -55.91
CA ASN A 146 -34.64 -5.40 -55.40
C ASN A 146 -33.37 -5.23 -54.56
N ALA A 147 -32.44 -4.36 -54.99
CA ALA A 147 -31.23 -4.03 -54.24
C ALA A 147 -31.56 -3.35 -52.91
N ARG A 148 -32.54 -2.44 -52.91
CA ARG A 148 -33.03 -1.74 -51.72
C ARG A 148 -33.65 -2.72 -50.71
N HIS A 149 -34.59 -3.57 -51.13
CA HIS A 149 -35.20 -4.54 -50.22
C HIS A 149 -34.17 -5.53 -49.65
N ARG A 150 -33.21 -5.98 -50.47
CA ARG A 150 -32.11 -6.83 -49.97
C ARG A 150 -31.20 -6.10 -48.97
N ALA A 151 -30.99 -4.79 -49.10
CA ALA A 151 -30.28 -4.00 -48.11
C ALA A 151 -31.10 -3.84 -46.82
N GLU A 152 -32.41 -3.58 -46.92
CA GLU A 152 -33.35 -3.49 -45.80
C GLU A 152 -33.42 -4.82 -45.02
N GLU A 153 -33.47 -5.97 -45.72
CA GLU A 153 -33.39 -7.32 -45.13
C GLU A 153 -32.06 -7.57 -44.40
N LEU A 154 -30.92 -7.20 -45.01
CA LEU A 154 -29.59 -7.39 -44.44
C LEU A 154 -29.40 -6.53 -43.18
N VAL A 155 -29.83 -5.25 -43.21
CA VAL A 155 -29.79 -4.36 -42.04
C VAL A 155 -30.67 -4.92 -40.93
N ALA A 156 -31.94 -5.25 -41.22
CA ALA A 156 -32.84 -5.81 -40.22
C ALA A 156 -32.34 -7.16 -39.66
N SER A 157 -31.57 -7.94 -40.44
CA SER A 157 -30.93 -9.16 -39.94
C SER A 157 -29.72 -8.88 -39.05
N ALA A 158 -28.90 -7.88 -39.39
CA ALA A 158 -27.76 -7.45 -38.58
C ALA A 158 -28.23 -6.83 -37.25
N GLU A 159 -29.31 -6.04 -37.26
CA GLU A 159 -29.94 -5.47 -36.06
C GLU A 159 -30.48 -6.57 -35.13
N ARG A 160 -31.17 -7.58 -35.68
CA ARG A 160 -31.62 -8.74 -34.89
C ARG A 160 -30.46 -9.52 -34.28
N GLU A 161 -29.36 -9.70 -35.00
CA GLU A 161 -28.19 -10.41 -34.48
C GLU A 161 -27.44 -9.59 -33.42
N ALA A 162 -27.25 -8.28 -33.64
CA ALA A 162 -26.72 -7.38 -32.63
C ALA A 162 -27.60 -7.36 -31.36
N GLY A 163 -28.93 -7.41 -31.51
CA GLY A 163 -29.88 -7.59 -30.41
C GLY A 163 -29.69 -8.91 -29.65
N ARG A 164 -29.47 -10.03 -30.34
CA ARG A 164 -29.16 -11.33 -29.71
C ARG A 164 -27.83 -11.30 -28.96
N VAL A 165 -26.77 -10.78 -29.59
CA VAL A 165 -25.43 -10.71 -28.98
C VAL A 165 -25.44 -9.80 -27.75
N THR A 166 -26.09 -8.64 -27.81
CA THR A 166 -26.22 -7.75 -26.64
C THR A 166 -27.09 -8.34 -25.53
N ALA A 167 -28.18 -9.05 -25.87
CA ALA A 167 -28.98 -9.79 -24.88
C ALA A 167 -28.17 -10.93 -24.22
N ALA A 168 -27.38 -11.69 -24.98
CA ALA A 168 -26.53 -12.75 -24.45
C ALA A 168 -25.42 -12.21 -23.53
N VAL A 169 -24.72 -11.15 -23.96
CA VAL A 169 -23.65 -10.52 -23.17
C VAL A 169 -24.19 -9.87 -21.90
N THR A 170 -25.38 -9.26 -21.93
CA THR A 170 -26.00 -8.68 -20.72
C THR A 170 -26.50 -9.76 -19.76
N ALA A 171 -27.09 -10.85 -20.26
CA ALA A 171 -27.44 -12.02 -19.45
C ALA A 171 -26.21 -12.62 -18.76
N GLU A 172 -25.16 -12.97 -19.52
CA GLU A 172 -23.91 -13.51 -18.98
C GLU A 172 -23.25 -12.55 -17.97
N THR A 173 -23.23 -11.24 -18.27
CA THR A 173 -22.69 -10.24 -17.33
C THR A 173 -23.49 -10.19 -16.03
N SER A 174 -24.82 -10.34 -16.08
CA SER A 174 -25.67 -10.38 -14.88
C SER A 174 -25.47 -11.67 -14.08
N GLU A 175 -25.33 -12.82 -14.74
CA GLU A 175 -25.06 -14.10 -14.09
C GLU A 175 -23.69 -14.12 -13.41
N ARG A 176 -22.63 -13.68 -14.11
CA ARG A 176 -21.27 -13.54 -13.57
C ARG A 176 -21.23 -12.60 -12.36
N ARG A 177 -21.93 -11.45 -12.42
CA ARG A 177 -22.06 -10.52 -11.27
C ARG A 177 -22.76 -11.17 -10.10
N ALA A 178 -23.91 -11.80 -10.31
CA ALA A 178 -24.64 -12.48 -9.25
C ALA A 178 -23.85 -13.67 -8.66
N GLY A 179 -22.98 -14.33 -9.45
CA GLY A 179 -22.01 -15.30 -8.96
C GLY A 179 -21.01 -14.68 -7.99
N LEU A 180 -20.28 -13.65 -8.44
CA LEU A 180 -19.29 -12.94 -7.62
C LEU A 180 -19.91 -12.29 -6.37
N GLU A 181 -21.14 -11.79 -6.45
CA GLU A 181 -21.86 -11.24 -5.28
C GLU A 181 -22.17 -12.33 -4.23
N ARG A 182 -22.53 -13.54 -4.66
CA ARG A 182 -22.72 -14.69 -3.75
C ARG A 182 -21.38 -15.14 -3.15
N GLU A 183 -20.32 -15.24 -3.96
CA GLU A 183 -18.98 -15.63 -3.50
C GLU A 183 -18.42 -14.62 -2.49
N LEU A 184 -18.54 -13.32 -2.76
CA LEU A 184 -18.16 -12.25 -1.83
C LEU A 184 -19.01 -12.26 -0.55
N GLY A 185 -20.30 -12.59 -0.64
CA GLY A 185 -21.18 -12.76 0.51
C GLY A 185 -20.74 -13.93 1.40
N LEU A 186 -20.43 -15.08 0.79
CA LEU A 186 -19.93 -16.27 1.50
C LEU A 186 -18.56 -16.01 2.15
N LEU A 187 -17.63 -15.36 1.43
CA LEU A 187 -16.30 -15.03 1.96
C LEU A 187 -16.36 -14.01 3.11
N ARG A 188 -17.28 -13.02 3.04
CA ARG A 188 -17.53 -12.10 4.16
C ARG A 188 -18.07 -12.84 5.37
N ALA A 189 -19.14 -13.65 5.19
CA ALA A 189 -19.71 -14.43 6.29
C ALA A 189 -18.70 -15.39 6.95
N LEU A 190 -17.80 -15.98 6.14
CA LEU A 190 -16.70 -16.82 6.64
C LEU A 190 -15.68 -15.99 7.46
N THR A 191 -15.19 -14.86 6.94
CA THR A 191 -14.21 -14.02 7.66
C THR A 191 -14.80 -13.30 8.88
N GLU A 192 -16.07 -12.92 8.84
CA GLU A 192 -16.81 -12.40 10.01
C GLU A 192 -16.97 -13.47 11.09
N ARG A 193 -17.24 -14.73 10.70
CA ARG A 193 -17.26 -15.87 11.61
C ARG A 193 -15.87 -16.15 12.20
N GLU A 194 -14.84 -16.32 11.38
CA GLU A 194 -13.47 -16.60 11.81
C GLU A 194 -12.93 -15.51 12.75
N THR A 195 -13.15 -14.23 12.43
CA THR A 195 -12.73 -13.13 13.31
C THR A 195 -13.56 -13.04 14.60
N THR A 196 -14.78 -13.57 14.62
CA THR A 196 -15.58 -13.69 15.86
C THR A 196 -15.11 -14.87 16.71
N GLU A 197 -14.88 -16.04 16.11
CA GLU A 197 -14.32 -17.22 16.79
C GLU A 197 -12.94 -16.91 17.38
N LEU A 198 -12.06 -16.24 16.63
CA LEU A 198 -10.76 -15.78 17.13
C LEU A 198 -10.88 -14.78 18.28
N ARG A 199 -11.77 -13.77 18.18
CA ARG A 199 -12.01 -12.81 19.29
C ARG A 199 -12.47 -13.54 20.54
N THR A 200 -13.56 -14.31 20.47
CA THR A 200 -14.11 -15.04 21.61
C THR A 200 -13.08 -15.99 22.23
N ARG A 201 -12.26 -16.64 21.39
CA ARG A 201 -11.15 -17.49 21.87
C ARG A 201 -10.13 -16.67 22.64
N THR A 202 -9.64 -15.56 22.11
CA THR A 202 -8.67 -14.70 22.82
C THR A 202 -9.25 -14.07 24.09
N GLU A 203 -10.56 -13.80 24.14
CA GLU A 203 -11.26 -13.36 25.34
C GLU A 203 -11.33 -14.47 26.40
N THR A 204 -11.59 -15.73 26.02
CA THR A 204 -11.50 -16.88 26.94
C THR A 204 -10.07 -17.13 27.42
N GLU A 205 -9.08 -17.15 26.52
CA GLU A 205 -7.68 -17.40 26.88
C GLU A 205 -7.12 -16.29 27.79
N THR A 206 -7.51 -15.02 27.59
CA THR A 206 -7.09 -13.91 28.47
C THR A 206 -7.86 -13.83 29.79
N THR A 207 -9.11 -14.26 29.86
CA THR A 207 -9.84 -14.36 31.14
C THR A 207 -9.36 -15.55 31.97
N GLU A 208 -9.11 -16.71 31.36
CA GLU A 208 -8.46 -17.84 32.02
C GLU A 208 -7.06 -17.48 32.55
N LEU A 209 -6.22 -16.84 31.73
CA LEU A 209 -4.87 -16.46 32.16
C LEU A 209 -4.92 -15.47 33.34
N ARG A 210 -5.82 -14.47 33.30
CA ARG A 210 -6.04 -13.55 34.42
C ARG A 210 -6.45 -14.29 35.69
N ALA A 211 -7.46 -15.15 35.62
CA ALA A 211 -7.95 -15.94 36.76
C ALA A 211 -6.83 -16.81 37.36
N ARG A 212 -6.02 -17.47 36.53
CA ARG A 212 -4.85 -18.25 36.97
C ARG A 212 -3.84 -17.36 37.70
N THR A 213 -3.45 -16.22 37.13
CA THR A 213 -2.51 -15.28 37.80
C THR A 213 -3.08 -14.67 39.08
N GLU A 214 -4.40 -14.51 39.19
CA GLU A 214 -5.06 -14.06 40.41
C GLU A 214 -5.03 -15.15 41.50
N THR A 215 -5.29 -16.42 41.16
CA THR A 215 -5.11 -17.55 42.08
C THR A 215 -3.65 -17.72 42.50
N GLU A 216 -2.69 -17.67 41.58
CA GLU A 216 -1.26 -17.79 41.87
C GLU A 216 -0.75 -16.65 42.77
N THR A 217 -1.18 -15.41 42.52
CA THR A 217 -0.76 -14.27 43.34
C THR A 217 -1.50 -14.16 44.67
N THR A 218 -2.71 -14.70 44.82
CA THR A 218 -3.39 -14.80 46.13
C THR A 218 -2.80 -15.95 46.97
N GLU A 219 -2.54 -17.11 46.37
CA GLU A 219 -1.79 -18.19 47.03
C GLU A 219 -0.40 -17.76 47.45
N LEU A 220 0.36 -17.08 46.58
CA LEU A 220 1.70 -16.60 46.92
C LEU A 220 1.65 -15.59 48.08
N ARG A 221 0.71 -14.64 48.07
CA ARG A 221 0.50 -13.70 49.20
C ARG A 221 0.23 -14.45 50.50
N ALA A 222 -0.74 -15.37 50.50
CA ALA A 222 -1.09 -16.16 51.68
C ALA A 222 0.10 -16.98 52.22
N ARG A 223 0.89 -17.60 51.33
CA ARG A 223 2.13 -18.31 51.71
C ARG A 223 3.18 -17.38 52.32
N THR A 224 3.36 -16.17 51.77
CA THR A 224 4.29 -15.17 52.33
C THR A 224 3.81 -14.57 53.65
N GLU A 225 2.50 -14.38 53.82
CA GLU A 225 1.90 -13.88 55.06
C GLU A 225 2.00 -14.94 56.17
N GLN A 226 1.73 -16.21 55.87
CA GLN A 226 1.96 -17.32 56.80
C GLN A 226 3.44 -17.41 57.21
N ALA A 227 4.37 -17.36 56.26
CA ALA A 227 5.81 -17.39 56.58
C ALA A 227 6.26 -16.18 57.41
N ALA A 228 5.67 -14.99 57.20
CA ALA A 228 5.90 -13.82 58.03
C ALA A 228 5.32 -13.98 59.44
N ALA A 229 4.13 -14.59 59.58
CA ALA A 229 3.52 -14.91 60.86
C ALA A 229 4.33 -15.97 61.63
N ASP A 230 4.77 -17.04 60.97
CA ASP A 230 5.58 -18.12 61.55
C ASP A 230 6.94 -17.59 62.05
N THR A 231 7.61 -16.75 61.25
CA THR A 231 8.89 -16.14 61.65
C THR A 231 8.71 -15.09 62.75
N HIS A 232 7.61 -14.33 62.75
CA HIS A 232 7.27 -13.43 63.86
C HIS A 232 6.98 -14.21 65.15
N ALA A 233 6.18 -15.28 65.10
CA ALA A 233 5.89 -16.13 66.24
C ALA A 233 7.16 -16.77 66.81
N ALA A 234 8.05 -17.28 65.96
CA ALA A 234 9.35 -17.79 66.38
C ALA A 234 10.21 -16.71 67.07
N ALA A 235 10.25 -15.49 66.53
CA ALA A 235 10.97 -14.36 67.16
C ALA A 235 10.34 -13.92 68.49
N VAL A 236 9.01 -13.96 68.62
CA VAL A 236 8.29 -13.67 69.87
C VAL A 236 8.60 -14.73 70.93
N GLU A 237 8.55 -16.02 70.61
CA GLU A 237 8.86 -17.08 71.58
C GLU A 237 10.36 -17.14 71.93
N GLN A 238 11.26 -16.82 71.00
CA GLN A 238 12.68 -16.59 71.32
C GLN A 238 12.85 -15.40 72.30
N THR A 239 12.18 -14.27 72.03
CA THR A 239 12.24 -13.07 72.90
C THR A 239 11.63 -13.37 74.28
N ARG A 240 10.52 -14.11 74.33
CA ARG A 240 9.88 -14.59 75.57
C ARG A 240 10.82 -15.47 76.37
N THR A 241 11.51 -16.40 75.72
CA THR A 241 12.50 -17.29 76.36
C THR A 241 13.66 -16.46 76.91
N MET A 242 14.24 -15.55 76.12
CA MET A 242 15.32 -14.66 76.58
C MET A 242 14.88 -13.76 77.75
N LEU A 243 13.63 -13.30 77.76
CA LEU A 243 13.07 -12.52 78.86
C LEU A 243 12.87 -13.36 80.13
N GLY A 244 12.38 -14.60 80.00
CA GLY A 244 12.28 -15.55 81.11
C GLY A 244 13.65 -15.89 81.71
N ASP A 245 14.63 -16.19 80.87
CA ASP A 245 16.05 -16.36 81.24
C ASP A 245 16.59 -15.13 81.98
N ALA A 246 16.30 -13.93 81.49
CA ALA A 246 16.74 -12.68 82.10
C ALA A 246 16.03 -12.41 83.45
N GLN A 247 14.74 -12.72 83.56
CA GLN A 247 13.97 -12.64 84.80
C GLN A 247 14.48 -13.63 85.84
N GLU A 248 14.74 -14.90 85.48
CA GLU A 248 15.28 -15.87 86.44
C GLU A 248 16.69 -15.45 86.90
N ARG A 249 17.54 -14.95 85.98
CA ARG A 249 18.87 -14.41 86.34
C ARG A 249 18.76 -13.18 87.25
N ALA A 250 17.76 -12.31 87.05
CA ALA A 250 17.47 -11.19 87.93
C ALA A 250 17.00 -11.64 89.32
N GLU A 251 16.02 -12.54 89.40
CA GLU A 251 15.57 -13.12 90.67
C GLU A 251 16.71 -13.87 91.41
N GLN A 252 17.57 -14.58 90.68
CA GLN A 252 18.75 -15.23 91.27
C GLN A 252 19.75 -14.17 91.80
N ALA A 253 19.91 -13.04 91.11
CA ALA A 253 20.75 -11.94 91.58
C ALA A 253 20.14 -11.23 92.81
N GLU A 254 18.84 -10.99 92.82
CA GLU A 254 18.10 -10.43 93.96
C GLU A 254 18.13 -11.37 95.16
N ARG A 255 17.91 -12.67 94.98
CA ARG A 255 18.04 -13.70 96.03
C ARG A 255 19.47 -13.76 96.58
N ARG A 256 20.50 -13.62 95.73
CA ARG A 256 21.90 -13.52 96.17
C ARG A 256 22.19 -12.23 96.93
N LEU A 257 21.61 -11.10 96.50
CA LEU A 257 21.73 -9.79 97.15
C LEU A 257 21.05 -9.79 98.52
N ALA A 258 19.80 -10.25 98.61
CA ALA A 258 19.07 -10.39 99.87
C ALA A 258 19.82 -11.30 100.86
N ALA A 259 20.27 -12.48 100.41
CA ALA A 259 21.07 -13.38 101.24
C ALA A 259 22.47 -12.81 101.60
N ALA A 260 22.97 -11.80 100.90
CA ALA A 260 24.20 -11.09 101.25
C ALA A 260 23.95 -9.95 102.24
N LEU A 261 22.84 -9.21 102.07
CA LEU A 261 22.36 -8.20 103.03
C LEU A 261 22.03 -8.83 104.37
N GLU A 262 21.29 -9.94 104.40
CA GLU A 262 20.96 -10.68 105.63
C GLU A 262 22.22 -11.18 106.36
N ARG A 263 23.26 -11.59 105.62
CA ARG A 263 24.57 -11.92 106.19
C ARG A 263 25.31 -10.69 106.73
N ALA A 264 25.22 -9.55 106.06
CA ALA A 264 25.82 -8.30 106.53
C ALA A 264 25.09 -7.73 107.75
N GLU A 265 23.76 -7.88 107.83
CA GLU A 265 22.96 -7.52 109.00
C GLU A 265 23.24 -8.45 110.18
N ARG A 266 23.32 -9.77 109.96
CA ARG A 266 23.76 -10.71 111.00
C ARG A 266 25.15 -10.38 111.52
N LEU A 267 26.12 -10.13 110.64
CA LEU A 267 27.47 -9.69 111.04
C LEU A 267 27.46 -8.35 111.78
N ARG A 268 26.59 -7.41 111.41
CA ARG A 268 26.45 -6.13 112.12
C ARG A 268 25.85 -6.32 113.51
N VAL A 269 24.82 -7.14 113.67
CA VAL A 269 24.25 -7.45 115.00
C VAL A 269 25.27 -8.20 115.86
N GLU A 270 25.95 -9.19 115.31
CA GLU A 270 27.01 -9.94 115.98
C GLU A 270 28.16 -9.02 116.44
N THR A 271 28.58 -8.06 115.61
CA THR A 271 29.61 -7.08 116.01
C THR A 271 29.09 -5.97 116.94
N ASP A 272 27.84 -5.52 116.79
CA ASP A 272 27.19 -4.60 117.74
C ASP A 272 27.08 -5.25 119.14
N ASP A 273 26.77 -6.54 119.20
CA ASP A 273 26.66 -7.32 120.45
C ASP A 273 28.04 -7.74 121.02
N GLU A 274 29.04 -8.04 120.19
CA GLU A 274 30.44 -8.15 120.65
C GLU A 274 30.94 -6.83 121.26
N VAL A 275 30.60 -5.69 120.66
CA VAL A 275 30.97 -4.36 121.16
C VAL A 275 30.25 -4.07 122.48
N ARG A 276 28.96 -4.40 122.61
CA ARG A 276 28.24 -4.34 123.90
C ARG A 276 28.92 -5.22 124.94
N ALA A 277 29.16 -6.50 124.64
CA ALA A 277 29.78 -7.44 125.58
C ALA A 277 31.18 -6.98 126.03
N ARG A 278 31.99 -6.38 125.15
CA ARG A 278 33.27 -5.76 125.54
C ARG A 278 33.10 -4.50 126.38
N LEU A 279 32.10 -3.65 126.09
CA LEU A 279 31.82 -2.46 126.90
C LEU A 279 31.31 -2.82 128.29
N ASP A 280 30.41 -3.80 128.39
CA ASP A 280 29.86 -4.28 129.66
C ASP A 280 30.92 -5.02 130.48
N ALA A 281 31.80 -5.80 129.85
CA ALA A 281 32.98 -6.38 130.51
C ALA A 281 33.93 -5.29 131.02
N ALA A 282 34.26 -4.27 130.21
CA ALA A 282 35.11 -3.16 130.63
C ALA A 282 34.47 -2.30 131.73
N HIS A 283 33.15 -2.10 131.72
CA HIS A 283 32.41 -1.49 132.83
C HIS A 283 32.51 -2.36 134.09
N GLY A 284 32.35 -3.68 133.99
CA GLY A 284 32.52 -4.61 135.10
C GLY A 284 33.94 -4.60 135.69
N GLU A 285 34.98 -4.56 134.86
CA GLU A 285 36.38 -4.40 135.28
C GLU A 285 36.60 -3.06 136.00
N VAL A 286 35.99 -1.96 135.53
CA VAL A 286 36.04 -0.64 136.18
C VAL A 286 35.26 -0.63 137.50
N GLU A 287 34.11 -1.30 137.59
CA GLU A 287 33.35 -1.43 138.84
C GLU A 287 34.08 -2.29 139.88
N GLN A 288 34.74 -3.38 139.45
CA GLN A 288 35.62 -4.18 140.32
C GLN A 288 36.80 -3.35 140.81
N LEU A 289 37.51 -2.65 139.92
CA LEU A 289 38.61 -1.75 140.30
C LEU A 289 38.17 -0.65 141.27
N LEU A 290 36.94 -0.12 141.12
CA LEU A 290 36.35 0.83 142.06
C LEU A 290 35.95 0.19 143.40
N ALA A 291 35.53 -1.08 143.41
CA ALA A 291 35.23 -1.82 144.64
C ALA A 291 36.52 -2.16 145.42
N ASP A 292 37.57 -2.60 144.73
CA ASP A 292 38.89 -2.86 145.31
C ASP A 292 39.50 -1.56 145.87
N ALA A 293 39.51 -0.49 145.08
CA ALA A 293 40.00 0.83 145.53
C ALA A 293 39.19 1.39 146.72
N ARG A 294 37.89 1.11 146.81
CA ARG A 294 37.07 1.45 148.00
C ARG A 294 37.42 0.60 149.21
N THR A 295 37.77 -0.66 149.00
CA THR A 295 38.16 -1.62 150.05
C THR A 295 39.53 -1.27 150.61
N ASP A 296 40.53 -1.00 149.76
CA ASP A 296 41.83 -0.48 150.20
C ASP A 296 41.70 0.89 150.87
N ALA A 297 40.89 1.80 150.33
CA ALA A 297 40.64 3.09 151.00
C ALA A 297 39.92 2.93 152.36
N ALA A 298 39.15 1.86 152.58
CA ALA A 298 38.58 1.54 153.89
C ALA A 298 39.63 0.94 154.83
N ARG A 299 40.48 0.04 154.33
CA ARG A 299 41.60 -0.56 155.07
C ARG A 299 42.59 0.49 155.55
N ILE A 300 43.06 1.38 154.67
CA ILE A 300 43.98 2.48 155.01
C ILE A 300 43.36 3.43 156.07
N ARG A 301 42.04 3.66 156.02
CA ARG A 301 41.34 4.45 157.06
C ARG A 301 41.25 3.74 158.40
N ALA A 302 41.14 2.42 158.44
CA ALA A 302 41.16 1.66 159.69
C ALA A 302 42.58 1.66 160.29
N GLU A 303 43.59 1.35 159.48
CA GLU A 303 45.02 1.38 159.85
C GLU A 303 45.40 2.75 160.47
N ALA A 304 45.01 3.86 159.83
CA ALA A 304 45.28 5.21 160.32
C ALA A 304 44.50 5.62 161.60
N VAL A 305 43.35 4.99 161.88
CA VAL A 305 42.60 5.21 163.14
C VAL A 305 43.24 4.44 164.30
N ASP A 306 43.66 3.19 164.05
CA ASP A 306 44.34 2.36 165.05
C ASP A 306 45.70 2.97 165.45
N GLU A 307 46.47 3.53 164.49
CA GLU A 307 47.69 4.29 164.78
C GLU A 307 47.40 5.54 165.64
N ALA A 308 46.33 6.28 165.35
CA ALA A 308 45.95 7.48 166.11
C ALA A 308 45.53 7.15 167.56
N GLU A 309 44.84 6.04 167.79
CA GLU A 309 44.48 5.55 169.14
C GLU A 309 45.73 5.08 169.92
N GLN A 310 46.68 4.41 169.26
CA GLN A 310 47.95 4.00 169.85
C GLN A 310 48.85 5.20 170.21
N ALA A 311 48.90 6.22 169.34
CA ALA A 311 49.59 7.48 169.64
C ALA A 311 48.96 8.20 170.84
N ARG A 312 47.62 8.31 170.88
CA ARG A 312 46.89 8.96 171.99
C ARG A 312 47.15 8.27 173.32
N THR A 313 47.01 6.94 173.38
CA THR A 313 47.21 6.16 174.61
C THR A 313 48.66 6.16 175.09
N THR A 314 49.64 6.26 174.18
CA THR A 314 51.06 6.39 174.55
C THR A 314 51.37 7.76 175.15
N ALA A 315 50.89 8.85 174.54
CA ALA A 315 51.04 10.20 175.10
C ALA A 315 50.37 10.34 176.48
N GLN A 316 49.22 9.69 176.68
CA GLN A 316 48.47 9.78 177.94
C GLN A 316 49.22 9.15 179.13
N ARG A 317 49.97 8.07 178.92
CA ARG A 317 50.85 7.48 179.97
C ARG A 317 51.98 8.42 180.38
N GLN A 318 52.60 9.11 179.42
CA GLN A 318 53.71 10.04 179.67
C GLN A 318 53.28 11.23 180.56
N VAL A 319 52.03 11.69 180.43
CA VAL A 319 51.46 12.75 181.29
C VAL A 319 51.26 12.29 182.75
N GLU A 320 50.81 11.05 182.97
CA GLU A 320 50.67 10.51 184.33
C GLU A 320 52.01 10.27 185.03
N GLU A 321 53.04 9.89 184.28
CA GLU A 321 54.37 9.59 184.79
C GLU A 321 55.11 10.86 185.23
N LEU A 322 55.05 11.92 184.40
CA LEU A 322 55.54 13.27 184.77
C LEU A 322 54.80 13.85 185.98
N SER A 323 53.50 13.56 186.12
CA SER A 323 52.72 13.99 187.29
C SER A 323 53.22 13.30 188.58
N ARG A 324 53.45 11.98 188.53
CA ARG A 324 54.00 11.19 189.65
C ARG A 324 55.39 11.64 190.08
N GLN A 325 56.25 12.06 189.15
CA GLN A 325 57.57 12.59 189.47
C GLN A 325 57.52 13.93 190.21
N ARG A 326 56.48 14.75 189.99
CA ARG A 326 56.38 16.07 190.63
C ARG A 326 55.97 16.00 192.10
N GLU A 327 55.13 15.03 192.46
CA GLU A 327 54.71 14.80 193.86
C GLU A 327 55.89 14.35 194.76
N SER A 328 56.80 13.50 194.25
CA SER A 328 57.91 12.98 195.06
C SER A 328 58.96 14.05 195.39
N ILE A 329 59.19 15.01 194.49
CA ILE A 329 60.10 16.14 194.70
C ILE A 329 59.59 17.07 195.80
N ALA A 330 58.26 17.22 195.94
CA ALA A 330 57.65 18.02 197.01
C ALA A 330 57.70 17.35 198.40
N GLY A 331 57.95 16.04 198.47
CA GLY A 331 58.07 15.29 199.74
C GLY A 331 59.44 15.40 200.41
N TYR A 332 60.50 15.75 199.67
CA TYR A 332 61.89 15.72 200.15
C TYR A 332 62.41 17.09 200.63
N VAL A 333 61.52 17.97 201.13
CA VAL A 333 61.85 19.34 201.54
C VAL A 333 62.67 19.40 202.83
N GLU A 334 62.25 18.68 203.86
CA GLU A 334 62.39 19.19 205.24
C GLU A 334 63.53 18.54 206.05
N ASP A 335 64.00 17.35 205.65
CA ASP A 335 64.68 16.41 206.56
C ASP A 335 66.13 16.75 206.93
N LEU A 336 66.94 17.31 206.02
CA LEU A 336 68.38 17.54 206.28
C LEU A 336 68.84 18.98 206.12
N ARG A 337 68.07 19.86 206.75
CA ARG A 337 68.44 21.22 207.22
C ARG A 337 69.55 21.22 208.30
N GLY A 338 70.48 20.24 208.27
CA GLY A 338 71.32 19.87 209.43
C GLY A 338 72.84 19.73 209.18
N LEU A 339 73.31 19.62 207.93
CA LEU A 339 74.72 19.59 207.55
C LEU A 339 74.88 20.50 206.31
N LEU A 340 75.48 21.69 206.33
CA LEU A 340 76.59 22.22 207.14
C LEU A 340 77.97 21.63 206.77
N ALA A 341 78.32 21.66 205.48
CA ALA A 341 79.70 21.90 205.01
C ALA A 341 79.73 22.25 203.50
N ALA A 342 80.64 23.15 203.12
CA ALA A 342 81.12 23.47 201.74
C ALA A 342 80.07 23.87 200.66
N ARG A 343 80.12 25.02 199.95
CA ARG A 343 81.18 25.89 199.39
C ARG A 343 81.35 25.67 197.88
N GLU A 344 81.47 26.79 197.14
CA GLU A 344 81.76 26.93 195.69
C GLU A 344 80.63 26.40 194.77
N GLU A 345 80.01 27.21 193.89
CA GLU A 345 80.48 28.03 192.75
C GLU A 345 80.52 27.23 191.42
N GLY A 346 80.27 27.92 190.29
CA GLY A 346 80.98 27.55 189.05
C GLY A 346 80.24 27.00 187.82
N SER A 347 79.33 27.79 187.21
CA SER A 347 79.45 28.14 185.77
C SER A 347 79.39 27.02 184.67
N PRO A 348 79.72 27.25 183.35
CA PRO A 348 79.29 26.44 182.17
C PRO A 348 80.53 25.80 181.44
N PRO A 349 80.67 25.64 180.08
CA PRO A 349 79.78 25.70 178.89
C PRO A 349 79.94 24.47 177.90
N ALA A 350 80.06 24.72 176.58
CA ALA A 350 80.15 23.79 175.42
C ALA A 350 81.62 23.26 175.17
N PRO A 351 82.06 22.57 174.07
CA PRO A 351 81.59 22.57 172.66
C PRO A 351 81.61 21.19 171.88
N GLU A 352 82.41 21.04 170.80
CA GLU A 352 82.16 20.22 169.58
C GLU A 352 83.28 19.18 169.22
N ASP A 353 83.17 18.54 168.02
CA ASP A 353 84.20 17.80 167.22
C ASP A 353 84.75 16.41 167.68
N SER A 354 85.29 15.50 166.83
CA SER A 354 85.27 15.29 165.35
C SER A 354 85.89 13.91 164.93
N SER A 355 85.88 13.57 163.62
CA SER A 355 86.76 12.58 162.90
C SER A 355 86.54 11.05 163.08
N ALA A 356 86.94 10.12 162.18
CA ALA A 356 87.10 10.11 160.70
C ALA A 356 87.33 8.68 160.08
N ASP A 357 87.08 8.56 158.76
CA ASP A 357 87.84 7.78 157.73
C ASP A 357 87.52 6.30 157.25
N GLN A 358 87.15 6.20 155.96
CA GLN A 358 87.59 5.22 154.90
C GLN A 358 87.01 3.77 154.67
N PRO A 359 87.22 3.07 153.50
CA PRO A 359 86.17 2.37 152.69
C PRO A 359 86.59 0.92 152.21
N PRO A 360 86.33 0.34 150.98
CA PRO A 360 85.38 0.56 149.84
C PRO A 360 84.71 -0.74 149.20
N ALA A 361 83.95 -0.59 148.08
CA ALA A 361 83.95 -1.42 146.81
C ALA A 361 82.59 -1.92 146.18
N GLU A 362 82.46 -1.79 144.82
CA GLU A 362 81.66 -2.53 143.77
C GLU A 362 80.13 -2.82 143.93
N GLY A 363 79.25 -3.03 142.91
CA GLY A 363 79.34 -3.26 141.44
C GLY A 363 77.99 -3.00 140.63
N PRO A 364 77.81 -3.42 139.34
CA PRO A 364 77.00 -2.66 138.33
C PRO A 364 75.84 -3.37 137.53
N GLY A 365 75.09 -2.63 136.66
CA GLY A 365 74.05 -3.14 135.69
C GLY A 365 73.54 -2.16 134.58
N ARG A 366 72.89 -2.65 133.48
CA ARG A 366 72.43 -1.94 132.22
C ARG A 366 71.40 -2.81 131.40
N PRO A 367 70.84 -2.52 130.17
CA PRO A 367 71.05 -1.47 129.10
C PRO A 367 69.75 -0.81 128.47
N PRO A 368 69.77 -0.06 127.32
CA PRO A 368 68.62 0.73 126.76
C PRO A 368 68.31 0.66 125.21
N GLY A 369 67.33 1.44 124.70
CA GLY A 369 67.08 1.82 123.26
C GLY A 369 65.65 1.54 122.72
N SER A 370 65.10 2.09 121.61
CA SER A 370 65.43 3.21 120.67
C SER A 370 64.20 3.57 119.75
N PRO A 371 64.20 4.66 118.91
CA PRO A 371 62.96 5.26 118.33
C PRO A 371 62.82 5.36 116.78
N GLY A 372 61.61 5.73 116.28
CA GLY A 372 61.35 6.35 114.94
C GLY A 372 60.15 5.76 114.13
N ALA A 373 59.77 6.22 112.91
CA ALA A 373 59.60 7.60 112.39
C ALA A 373 58.97 7.65 110.94
N ARG A 374 57.78 8.28 110.79
CA ARG A 374 57.20 8.80 109.49
C ARG A 374 56.93 7.75 108.36
N PRO A 375 56.63 8.12 107.08
CA PRO A 375 55.37 8.74 106.61
C PRO A 375 54.77 8.09 105.31
N GLY A 376 53.62 8.59 104.82
CA GLY A 376 53.16 8.31 103.44
C GLY A 376 52.02 9.21 102.92
N LYS A 377 52.22 9.90 101.79
CA LYS A 377 51.15 10.56 100.97
C LYS A 377 50.90 9.72 99.72
N GLY A 378 49.66 9.65 99.23
CA GLY A 378 49.33 8.83 98.05
C GLY A 378 48.02 9.15 97.33
N ARG A 379 47.90 10.36 96.74
CA ARG A 379 46.92 10.63 95.66
C ARG A 379 47.29 11.86 94.83
N PRO A 380 47.22 11.76 93.50
CA PRO A 380 46.66 12.85 92.69
C PRO A 380 45.73 12.36 91.56
N SER A 381 45.20 13.34 90.83
CA SER A 381 44.73 13.36 89.41
C SER A 381 44.85 12.06 88.58
N GLY A 382 43.92 11.72 87.67
CA GLY A 382 42.82 12.52 87.09
C GLY A 382 42.80 12.34 85.55
N ALA A 383 42.29 13.33 84.81
CA ALA A 383 42.38 13.45 83.35
C ALA A 383 41.71 12.36 82.45
N ARG A 384 40.41 12.55 82.24
CA ARG A 384 39.75 12.66 80.91
C ARG A 384 40.52 13.66 79.98
N PRO A 385 40.21 13.89 78.67
CA PRO A 385 39.08 13.42 77.84
C PRO A 385 39.42 13.15 76.33
N VAL A 386 38.38 13.13 75.47
CA VAL A 386 38.30 13.45 74.02
C VAL A 386 38.72 12.39 72.98
N GLY A 387 37.83 12.16 72.01
CA GLY A 387 38.07 11.55 70.70
C GLY A 387 36.80 11.65 69.84
N GLY A 388 36.84 12.39 68.73
CA GLY A 388 35.67 12.74 67.91
C GLY A 388 35.46 11.88 66.63
N PRO A 389 34.35 12.08 65.90
CA PRO A 389 33.96 11.36 64.66
C PRO A 389 34.44 12.13 63.40
N PRO A 390 33.95 11.97 62.12
CA PRO A 390 32.85 11.15 61.58
C PRO A 390 33.20 10.35 60.26
N PRO A 391 32.49 10.43 59.10
CA PRO A 391 31.48 9.46 58.59
C PRO A 391 31.84 8.89 57.17
N PRO A 392 30.91 8.83 56.19
CA PRO A 392 29.86 7.84 55.83
C PRO A 392 30.40 6.87 54.71
N PRO A 393 29.70 6.39 53.65
CA PRO A 393 28.27 6.15 53.30
C PRO A 393 28.05 4.64 52.94
N PRO A 394 27.19 4.16 51.98
CA PRO A 394 25.98 4.72 51.33
C PRO A 394 24.73 3.77 51.29
N ALA A 395 23.56 4.37 51.01
CA ALA A 395 22.55 3.87 50.06
C ALA A 395 21.59 5.01 49.72
#